data_AF-A0A956N0V5-F1
#
_entry.id   AF-A0A956N0V5-F1
#
_cell.length_a   1.000
_cell.length_b   1.000
_cell.length_c   1.000
_cell.angle_alpha   90.00
_cell.angle_beta   90.00
_cell.angle_gamma   90.00
#
_symmetry.space_group_name_H-M   'P 1'
#
loop_
_entity.id
_entity.type
_entity.pdbx_description
1 polymer ?
#
loop_
_entity_poly.entity_id
_entity_poly.type
_entity_poly.pdbx_seq_one_letter_code
_entity_poly.pdbx_strand_id
1 'polypeptide(L)'
;MKRFIQSYGISAIIVAIYAFIKLPVLRLDFLSFISVLIIFFGIAGILDMMLDRGEHTSKLAKYNFGIAIVLIIFNIVAPFITSSPILHAKAYRNLIGEVKESKFTKDVSPVSVSDIRLVDEDMAMRLGDKKIGEDPALGSVAKLGQFHIQNVNGELYWVAPLVHRDIIKWITSLDGTDGYVMVSASNPQDVRLVQEIDKKPVKIVYQPEAYFLQDLHRHMYLKGIVNAGMTDFTFEIDDDGNPYWVTTLYEHKVGYSGANAIGVATVNASTGETKRYSINDAPKWIDRIQPESFVVDQINDWGLYVKGFLNSVISEEGVLVATEGTSLV
;
A
#
# COMPACT_ATOMS: atom_id res chain seq x y z
N MET A 1 -31.57 27.63 -11.57
CA MET A 1 -31.68 26.25 -11.02
C MET A 1 -31.22 25.17 -12.03
N LYS A 2 -31.81 25.08 -13.22
CA LYS A 2 -31.45 24.03 -14.21
C LYS A 2 -29.96 24.02 -14.61
N ARG A 3 -29.37 25.19 -14.86
CA ARG A 3 -27.93 25.32 -15.20
C ARG A 3 -27.00 24.93 -14.05
N PHE A 4 -27.30 25.41 -12.84
CA PHE A 4 -26.56 25.03 -11.63
C PHE A 4 -26.55 23.50 -11.43
N ILE A 5 -27.71 22.86 -11.54
CA ILE A 5 -27.81 21.40 -11.43
C ILE A 5 -27.00 20.70 -12.53
N GLN A 6 -26.95 21.26 -13.75
CA GLN A 6 -26.16 20.72 -14.85
C GLN A 6 -24.64 20.84 -14.62
N SER A 7 -24.13 22.02 -14.26
CA SER A 7 -22.69 22.23 -14.07
C SER A 7 -22.13 21.36 -12.94
N TYR A 8 -22.76 21.39 -11.77
CA TYR A 8 -22.31 20.62 -10.61
C TYR A 8 -22.56 19.11 -10.78
N GLY A 9 -23.67 18.73 -11.43
CA GLY A 9 -23.95 17.32 -11.74
C GLY A 9 -22.92 16.70 -12.69
N ILE A 10 -22.58 17.39 -13.78
CA ILE A 10 -21.54 16.93 -14.72
C ILE A 10 -20.16 16.94 -14.04
N SER A 11 -19.86 17.96 -13.23
CA SER A 11 -18.60 18.00 -12.46
C SER A 11 -18.47 16.83 -11.50
N ALA A 12 -19.55 16.46 -10.80
CA ALA A 12 -19.57 15.30 -9.92
C ALA A 12 -19.32 13.99 -10.68
N ILE A 13 -19.90 13.85 -11.88
CA ILE A 13 -19.66 12.67 -12.74
C ILE A 13 -18.20 12.60 -13.18
N ILE A 14 -17.62 13.71 -13.66
CA ILE A 14 -16.22 13.73 -14.09
C ILE A 14 -15.29 13.44 -12.91
N VAL A 15 -15.57 13.99 -11.73
CA VAL A 15 -14.81 13.70 -10.52
C VAL A 15 -14.98 12.25 -10.07
N ALA A 16 -16.16 11.66 -10.22
CA ALA A 16 -16.37 10.24 -9.95
C ALA A 16 -15.54 9.35 -10.90
N ILE A 17 -15.47 9.71 -12.19
CA ILE A 17 -14.60 9.02 -13.17
C ILE A 17 -13.13 9.19 -12.78
N TYR A 18 -12.70 10.40 -12.43
CA TYR A 18 -11.34 10.65 -11.93
C TYR A 18 -11.05 9.80 -10.68
N ALA A 19 -11.96 9.77 -9.72
CA ALA A 19 -11.80 9.00 -8.48
C ALA A 19 -11.74 7.49 -8.74
N PHE A 20 -12.51 6.98 -9.71
CA PHE A 20 -12.47 5.58 -10.13
C PHE A 20 -11.13 5.18 -10.78
N ILE A 21 -10.47 6.11 -11.48
CA ILE A 21 -9.19 5.88 -12.15
C ILE A 21 -8.01 6.08 -11.19
N LYS A 22 -8.01 7.16 -10.40
CA LYS A 22 -6.88 7.58 -9.56
C LYS A 22 -6.94 7.08 -8.13
N LEU A 23 -8.10 6.63 -7.65
CA LEU A 23 -8.30 6.09 -6.30
C LEU A 23 -7.77 7.03 -5.19
N PRO A 24 -8.17 8.33 -5.19
CA PRO A 24 -7.65 9.29 -4.23
C PRO A 24 -8.11 8.95 -2.81
N VAL A 25 -7.21 9.02 -1.83
CA VAL A 25 -7.60 8.85 -0.43
C VAL A 25 -8.45 10.05 0.01
N LEU A 26 -9.67 9.77 0.44
CA LEU A 26 -10.68 10.73 0.87
C LEU A 26 -10.63 10.94 2.39
N ARG A 27 -9.47 11.39 2.88
CA ARG A 27 -9.26 11.78 4.27
C ARG A 27 -8.51 13.12 4.32
N LEU A 28 -8.78 13.93 5.35
CA LEU A 28 -8.44 15.36 5.38
C LEU A 28 -6.94 15.68 5.38
N ASP A 29 -6.13 14.79 5.95
CA ASP A 29 -4.67 14.85 6.02
C ASP A 29 -3.99 14.16 4.82
N PHE A 30 -4.76 13.79 3.79
CA PHE A 30 -4.23 13.45 2.47
C PHE A 30 -4.54 14.58 1.48
N LEU A 31 -3.50 15.03 0.77
CA LEU A 31 -3.66 16.08 -0.25
C LEU A 31 -4.56 15.66 -1.40
N SER A 32 -4.70 14.35 -1.66
CA SER A 32 -5.60 13.80 -2.67
C SER A 32 -7.05 14.21 -2.46
N PHE A 33 -7.51 14.32 -1.22
CA PHE A 33 -8.88 14.80 -0.93
C PHE A 33 -9.07 16.25 -1.40
N ILE A 34 -8.08 17.11 -1.13
CA ILE A 34 -8.10 18.51 -1.57
C ILE A 34 -7.99 18.59 -3.09
N SER A 35 -7.15 17.75 -3.71
CA SER A 35 -7.04 17.65 -5.18
C SER A 35 -8.37 17.30 -5.85
N VAL A 36 -9.16 16.40 -5.25
CA VAL A 36 -10.52 16.07 -5.72
C VAL A 36 -11.42 17.30 -5.71
N LEU A 37 -11.38 18.12 -4.65
CA LEU A 37 -12.15 19.35 -4.55
C LEU A 37 -11.69 20.41 -5.56
N ILE A 38 -10.37 20.56 -5.77
CA ILE A 38 -9.81 21.46 -6.79
C ILE A 38 -10.34 21.10 -8.17
N ILE A 39 -10.31 19.82 -8.53
CA ILE A 39 -10.83 19.32 -9.82
C ILE A 39 -12.33 19.60 -9.92
N PHE A 40 -13.09 19.32 -8.86
CA PHE A 40 -14.54 19.57 -8.84
C PHE A 40 -14.89 21.04 -9.11
N PHE A 41 -14.32 21.97 -8.35
CA PHE A 41 -14.60 23.40 -8.51
C PHE A 41 -14.00 23.97 -9.80
N GLY A 42 -12.84 23.48 -10.24
CA GLY A 42 -12.25 23.86 -11.52
C GLY A 42 -13.15 23.50 -12.70
N ILE A 43 -13.65 22.26 -12.74
CA ILE A 43 -14.59 21.79 -13.78
C ILE A 43 -15.93 22.54 -13.69
N ALA A 44 -16.46 22.73 -12.49
CA ALA A 44 -17.71 23.48 -12.30
C ALA A 44 -17.58 24.91 -12.82
N GLY A 45 -16.44 25.58 -12.58
CA GLY A 45 -16.14 26.90 -13.12
C GLY A 45 -16.08 26.93 -14.66
N ILE A 46 -15.41 25.93 -15.27
CA ILE A 46 -15.34 25.79 -16.74
C ILE A 46 -16.74 25.57 -17.33
N LEU A 47 -17.53 24.66 -16.77
CA LEU A 47 -18.88 24.37 -17.25
C LEU A 47 -19.82 25.55 -17.08
N ASP A 48 -19.73 26.27 -15.96
CA ASP A 48 -20.49 27.50 -15.73
C ASP A 48 -20.14 28.59 -16.74
N MET A 49 -18.89 28.67 -17.22
CA MET A 49 -18.53 29.57 -18.33
C MET A 49 -19.08 29.08 -19.67
N MET A 50 -18.98 27.79 -19.97
CA MET A 50 -19.43 27.23 -21.25
C MET A 50 -20.95 27.28 -21.43
N LEU A 51 -21.71 27.10 -20.33
CA LEU A 51 -23.17 27.12 -20.34
C LEU A 51 -23.74 28.54 -20.23
N ASP A 52 -22.92 29.52 -19.83
CA ASP A 52 -23.31 30.92 -19.88
C ASP A 52 -23.03 31.51 -21.27
N ARG A 53 -24.06 32.07 -21.89
CA ARG A 53 -23.97 32.68 -23.24
C ARG A 53 -23.72 34.19 -23.17
N GLY A 54 -23.39 34.71 -22.00
CA GLY A 54 -23.04 36.12 -21.79
C GLY A 54 -21.62 36.43 -22.25
N GLU A 55 -21.36 37.70 -22.57
CA GLU A 55 -20.03 38.19 -22.98
C GLU A 55 -19.02 38.24 -21.81
N HIS A 56 -19.49 38.13 -20.57
CA HIS A 56 -18.67 38.22 -19.37
C HIS A 56 -18.67 36.92 -18.57
N THR A 57 -17.58 36.69 -17.83
CA THR A 57 -17.46 35.56 -16.91
C THR A 57 -18.56 35.61 -15.84
N SER A 58 -19.33 34.53 -15.75
CA SER A 58 -20.42 34.40 -14.80
C SER A 58 -19.94 34.55 -13.35
N LYS A 59 -20.76 35.14 -12.46
CA LYS A 59 -20.40 35.30 -11.04
C LYS A 59 -20.08 33.95 -10.38
N LEU A 60 -20.83 32.91 -10.75
CA LEU A 60 -20.63 31.54 -10.24
C LEU A 60 -19.29 30.96 -10.68
N ALA A 61 -18.92 31.12 -11.95
CA ALA A 61 -17.61 30.70 -12.43
C ALA A 61 -16.47 31.40 -11.66
N LYS A 62 -16.58 32.71 -11.41
CA LYS A 62 -15.60 33.45 -10.59
C LYS A 62 -15.47 32.88 -9.19
N TYR A 63 -16.58 32.54 -8.53
CA TYR A 63 -16.54 31.91 -7.21
C TYR A 63 -15.90 30.52 -7.25
N ASN A 64 -16.28 29.68 -8.22
CA ASN A 64 -15.72 28.34 -8.38
C ASN A 64 -14.20 28.37 -8.62
N PHE A 65 -13.73 29.24 -9.53
CA PHE A 65 -12.29 29.42 -9.73
C PHE A 65 -11.60 30.03 -8.51
N GLY A 66 -12.24 30.98 -7.81
CA GLY A 66 -11.74 31.53 -6.56
C GLY A 66 -11.51 30.44 -5.50
N ILE A 67 -12.49 29.55 -5.31
CA ILE A 67 -12.37 28.41 -4.39
C ILE A 67 -11.25 27.47 -4.84
N ALA A 68 -11.20 27.11 -6.13
CA ALA A 68 -10.15 26.23 -6.65
C ALA A 68 -8.74 26.82 -6.45
N ILE A 69 -8.55 28.13 -6.70
CA ILE A 69 -7.27 28.83 -6.48
C ILE A 69 -6.89 28.81 -5.00
N VAL A 70 -7.83 29.11 -4.09
CA VAL A 70 -7.56 29.07 -2.65
C VAL A 70 -7.15 27.66 -2.22
N LEU A 71 -7.83 26.63 -2.72
CA LEU A 71 -7.48 25.24 -2.43
C LEU A 71 -6.11 24.84 -3.01
N ILE A 72 -5.73 25.34 -4.19
CA ILE A 72 -4.38 25.13 -4.76
C ILE A 72 -3.31 25.76 -3.85
N ILE A 73 -3.51 27.01 -3.45
CA ILE A 73 -2.59 27.69 -2.53
C ILE A 73 -2.49 26.92 -1.21
N PHE A 74 -3.63 26.47 -0.67
CA PHE A 74 -3.67 25.64 0.53
C PHE A 74 -2.90 24.33 0.37
N ASN A 75 -3.06 23.64 -0.77
CA ASN A 75 -2.38 22.37 -1.07
C ASN A 75 -0.84 22.51 -1.09
N ILE A 76 -0.32 23.70 -1.43
CA ILE A 76 1.11 24.00 -1.44
C ILE A 76 1.60 24.49 -0.06
N VAL A 77 0.88 25.44 0.54
CA VAL A 77 1.35 26.14 1.75
C VAL A 77 1.13 25.30 3.00
N ALA A 78 0.00 24.59 3.11
CA ALA A 78 -0.33 23.86 4.33
C ALA A 78 0.69 22.76 4.65
N PRO A 79 1.10 21.87 3.72
CA PRO A 79 2.14 20.86 3.99
C PRO A 79 3.47 21.45 4.42
N PHE A 80 3.89 22.57 3.83
CA PHE A 80 5.14 23.22 4.22
C PHE A 80 5.10 23.66 5.69
N ILE A 81 3.98 24.21 6.15
CA ILE A 81 3.83 24.67 7.53
C ILE A 81 3.62 23.48 8.47
N THR A 82 2.74 22.54 8.15
CA THR A 82 2.30 21.47 9.08
C THR A 82 3.18 20.23 9.07
N SER A 83 3.93 20.00 7.99
CA SER A 83 4.67 18.77 7.77
C SER A 83 6.19 18.99 7.68
N SER A 84 6.69 20.23 7.58
CA SER A 84 8.13 20.41 7.46
C SER A 84 8.86 19.96 8.74
N PRO A 85 9.91 19.12 8.64
CA PRO A 85 10.75 18.76 9.77
C PRO A 85 11.42 19.97 10.45
N ILE A 86 11.61 21.08 9.73
CA ILE A 86 12.13 22.34 10.28
C ILE A 86 11.28 22.79 11.47
N LEU A 87 9.96 22.64 11.37
CA LEU A 87 9.00 23.06 12.39
C LEU A 87 8.57 21.88 13.29
N HIS A 88 8.61 20.65 12.77
CA HIS A 88 7.99 19.48 13.40
C HIS A 88 8.95 18.33 13.73
N ALA A 89 10.27 18.56 13.79
CA ALA A 89 11.29 17.54 14.12
C ALA A 89 10.94 16.69 15.35
N LYS A 90 10.37 17.31 16.41
CA LYS A 90 9.94 16.58 17.62
C LYS A 90 8.77 15.63 17.34
N ALA A 91 7.84 15.99 16.46
CA ALA A 91 6.72 15.14 16.10
C ALA A 91 7.21 13.91 15.32
N TYR A 92 8.10 14.12 14.34
CA TYR A 92 8.77 13.04 13.60
C TYR A 92 9.53 12.09 14.51
N ARG A 93 10.38 12.63 15.40
CA ARG A 93 11.11 11.84 16.40
C ARG A 93 10.21 10.93 17.24
N ASN A 94 8.99 11.39 17.55
CA ASN A 94 8.07 10.66 18.41
C ASN A 94 7.20 9.64 17.66
N LEU A 95 7.30 9.53 16.33
CA LEU A 95 6.47 8.60 15.54
C LEU A 95 6.69 7.14 15.93
N ILE A 96 7.94 6.76 16.18
CA ILE A 96 8.32 5.39 16.59
C ILE A 96 7.70 4.98 17.95
N GLY A 97 7.19 5.94 18.72
CA GLY A 97 6.61 5.70 20.04
C GLY A 97 7.65 5.63 21.16
N GLU A 98 7.36 4.83 22.19
CA GLU A 98 8.22 4.69 23.37
C GLU A 98 9.40 3.75 23.08
N VAL A 99 10.61 4.31 22.98
CA VAL A 99 11.84 3.53 22.84
C VAL A 99 12.34 3.11 24.21
N LYS A 100 12.47 1.79 24.42
CA LYS A 100 12.98 1.20 25.66
C LYS A 100 14.38 0.67 25.44
N GLU A 101 15.31 1.09 26.30
CA GLU A 101 16.65 0.52 26.31
C GLU A 101 16.62 -0.89 26.89
N SER A 102 17.21 -1.84 26.18
CA SER A 102 17.32 -3.23 26.60
C SER A 102 18.76 -3.74 26.42
N LYS A 103 19.06 -4.88 27.05
CA LYS A 103 20.36 -5.53 26.86
C LYS A 103 20.23 -6.47 25.67
N PHE A 104 21.02 -6.22 24.63
CA PHE A 104 21.05 -7.05 23.40
C PHE A 104 21.06 -8.56 23.68
N THR A 105 21.87 -9.03 24.65
CA THR A 105 21.98 -10.45 25.00
C THR A 105 20.74 -11.07 25.63
N LYS A 106 19.76 -10.26 26.09
CA LYS A 106 18.47 -10.73 26.58
C LYS A 106 17.43 -10.86 25.47
N ASP A 107 17.57 -10.04 24.43
CA ASP A 107 16.54 -9.90 23.38
C ASP A 107 16.92 -10.69 22.12
N VAL A 108 18.21 -10.89 21.86
CA VAL A 108 18.71 -11.70 20.75
C VAL A 108 19.10 -13.07 21.26
N SER A 109 18.18 -14.02 21.12
CA SER A 109 18.46 -15.44 21.37
C SER A 109 19.31 -16.03 20.22
N PRO A 110 20.19 -17.00 20.50
CA PRO A 110 20.88 -17.72 19.43
C PRO A 110 19.84 -18.37 18.51
N VAL A 111 19.89 -18.03 17.22
CA VAL A 111 19.04 -18.65 16.21
C VAL A 111 19.43 -20.12 16.10
N SER A 112 18.45 -21.03 16.05
CA SER A 112 18.76 -22.44 15.84
C SER A 112 19.37 -22.63 14.45
N VAL A 113 20.30 -23.58 14.29
CA VAL A 113 20.97 -23.81 12.99
C VAL A 113 19.95 -24.18 11.90
N SER A 114 18.84 -24.82 12.27
CA SER A 114 17.73 -25.16 11.36
C SER A 114 16.93 -23.95 10.88
N ASP A 115 16.96 -22.83 11.60
CA ASP A 115 16.23 -21.60 11.25
C ASP A 115 17.11 -20.62 10.46
N ILE A 116 18.34 -21.03 10.11
CA ILE A 116 19.20 -20.22 9.26
C ILE A 116 18.60 -20.16 7.86
N ARG A 117 18.34 -18.93 7.40
CA ARG A 117 17.92 -18.64 6.03
C ARG A 117 19.08 -18.93 5.08
N LEU A 118 18.98 -20.03 4.33
CA LEU A 118 19.92 -20.41 3.26
C LEU A 118 19.47 -19.89 1.90
N VAL A 119 18.18 -19.59 1.75
CA VAL A 119 17.57 -19.12 0.51
C VAL A 119 17.18 -17.65 0.68
N ASP A 120 17.80 -16.79 -0.12
CA ASP A 120 17.39 -15.39 -0.30
C ASP A 120 16.29 -15.26 -1.36
N GLU A 121 15.74 -14.05 -1.53
CA GLU A 121 14.63 -13.78 -2.45
C GLU A 121 15.00 -14.11 -3.91
N ASP A 122 16.21 -13.76 -4.33
CA ASP A 122 16.71 -14.03 -5.69
C ASP A 122 16.82 -15.53 -5.97
N MET A 123 17.30 -16.30 -4.98
CA MET A 123 17.36 -17.75 -5.07
C MET A 123 15.96 -18.37 -5.07
N ALA A 124 15.04 -17.87 -4.23
CA ALA A 124 13.64 -18.30 -4.23
C ALA A 124 12.98 -18.04 -5.59
N MET A 125 13.23 -16.89 -6.21
CA MET A 125 12.73 -16.55 -7.54
C MET A 125 13.20 -17.57 -8.59
N ARG A 126 14.50 -17.88 -8.63
CA ARG A 126 15.06 -18.86 -9.57
C ARG A 126 14.52 -20.28 -9.36
N LEU A 127 14.35 -20.68 -8.09
CA LEU A 127 13.79 -21.98 -7.73
C LEU A 127 12.32 -22.07 -8.13
N GLY A 128 11.55 -21.00 -7.90
CA GLY A 128 10.17 -20.88 -8.33
C GLY A 128 10.03 -20.92 -9.84
N ASP A 129 10.83 -20.14 -10.57
CA ASP A 129 10.84 -20.12 -12.04
C ASP A 129 11.13 -21.50 -12.64
N LYS A 130 12.10 -22.21 -12.04
CA LYS A 130 12.39 -23.60 -12.42
C LYS A 130 11.17 -24.49 -12.18
N LYS A 131 10.48 -24.34 -11.03
CA LYS A 131 9.32 -25.16 -10.67
C LYS A 131 8.14 -24.94 -11.62
N ILE A 132 7.81 -23.70 -11.95
CA ILE A 132 6.72 -23.41 -12.91
C ILE A 132 7.10 -23.85 -14.32
N GLY A 133 8.39 -23.87 -14.68
CA GLY A 133 8.88 -24.33 -15.96
C GLY A 133 8.73 -25.84 -16.19
N GLU A 134 8.50 -26.62 -15.12
CA GLU A 134 8.16 -28.05 -15.21
C GLU A 134 6.76 -28.28 -15.81
N ASP A 135 5.88 -27.27 -15.76
CA ASP A 135 4.55 -27.28 -16.39
C ASP A 135 4.44 -26.20 -17.48
N PRO A 136 4.57 -26.57 -18.77
CA PRO A 136 4.46 -25.63 -19.89
C PRO A 136 3.11 -24.91 -19.99
N ALA A 137 2.03 -25.47 -19.45
CA ALA A 137 0.71 -24.85 -19.49
C ALA A 137 0.67 -23.60 -18.59
N LEU A 138 1.29 -23.66 -17.41
CA LEU A 138 1.34 -22.55 -16.46
C LEU A 138 2.14 -21.37 -17.00
N GLY A 139 3.34 -21.59 -17.53
CA GLY A 139 4.17 -20.52 -18.09
C GLY A 139 3.55 -19.80 -19.30
N SER A 140 2.55 -20.40 -19.94
CA SER A 140 1.80 -19.76 -21.03
C SER A 140 0.76 -18.76 -20.54
N VAL A 141 0.25 -18.90 -19.32
CA VAL A 141 -0.88 -18.12 -18.78
C VAL A 141 -0.46 -17.20 -17.64
N ALA A 142 0.45 -17.66 -16.80
CA ALA A 142 0.88 -17.01 -15.58
C ALA A 142 2.39 -16.76 -15.55
N LYS A 143 2.80 -15.89 -14.64
CA LYS A 143 4.18 -15.66 -14.21
C LYS A 143 4.21 -15.61 -12.68
N LEU A 144 5.39 -15.74 -12.09
CA LEU A 144 5.55 -15.51 -10.66
C LEU A 144 5.38 -14.03 -10.33
N GLY A 145 4.64 -13.76 -9.26
CA GLY A 145 4.61 -12.48 -8.57
C GLY A 145 5.85 -12.27 -7.71
N GLN A 146 5.84 -11.23 -6.90
CA GLN A 146 6.91 -10.99 -5.93
C GLN A 146 6.84 -12.03 -4.82
N PHE A 147 8.01 -12.52 -4.40
CA PHE A 147 8.15 -13.38 -3.23
C PHE A 147 8.15 -12.54 -1.97
N HIS A 148 7.36 -12.96 -0.98
CA HIS A 148 7.44 -12.42 0.38
C HIS A 148 7.80 -13.55 1.33
N ILE A 149 8.74 -13.27 2.23
CA ILE A 149 9.05 -14.20 3.31
C ILE A 149 7.99 -14.05 4.40
N GLN A 150 7.49 -15.19 4.87
CA GLN A 150 6.47 -15.28 5.91
C GLN A 150 6.65 -16.57 6.71
N ASN A 151 6.13 -16.57 7.93
CA ASN A 151 6.08 -17.71 8.82
C ASN A 151 4.80 -18.51 8.55
N VAL A 152 4.96 -19.72 8.05
CA VAL A 152 3.84 -20.64 7.82
C VAL A 152 4.00 -21.81 8.77
N ASN A 153 3.11 -21.92 9.76
CA ASN A 153 3.11 -23.01 10.75
C ASN A 153 4.45 -23.20 11.50
N GLY A 154 5.21 -22.13 11.73
CA GLY A 154 6.48 -22.14 12.46
C GLY A 154 7.74 -22.24 11.58
N GLU A 155 7.57 -22.37 10.26
CA GLU A 155 8.67 -22.46 9.31
C GLU A 155 8.67 -21.25 8.35
N LEU A 156 9.85 -20.73 8.02
CA LEU A 156 9.97 -19.59 7.10
C LEU A 156 9.89 -20.04 5.64
N TYR A 157 8.95 -19.47 4.91
CA TYR A 157 8.74 -19.70 3.49
C TYR A 157 8.74 -18.39 2.72
N TRP A 158 9.42 -18.38 1.58
CA TRP A 158 9.17 -17.42 0.52
C TRP A 158 7.95 -17.87 -0.27
N VAL A 159 6.92 -17.03 -0.36
CA VAL A 159 5.71 -17.35 -1.12
C VAL A 159 5.44 -16.29 -2.17
N ALA A 160 5.11 -16.72 -3.38
CA ALA A 160 4.73 -15.85 -4.49
C ALA A 160 3.48 -16.38 -5.19
N PRO A 161 2.51 -15.51 -5.51
CA PRO A 161 1.35 -15.91 -6.30
C PRO A 161 1.76 -16.17 -7.74
N LEU A 162 1.05 -17.07 -8.41
CA LEU A 162 1.02 -17.04 -9.87
C LEU A 162 0.07 -15.92 -10.28
N VAL A 163 0.57 -14.93 -11.02
CA VAL A 163 -0.21 -13.78 -11.50
C VAL A 163 -0.33 -13.82 -13.01
N HIS A 164 -1.36 -13.16 -13.56
CA HIS A 164 -1.50 -13.05 -15.02
C HIS A 164 -0.23 -12.45 -15.66
N ARG A 165 0.22 -13.10 -16.74
CA ARG A 165 1.43 -12.67 -17.45
C ARG A 165 1.25 -11.31 -18.13
N ASP A 166 0.10 -11.11 -18.76
CA ASP A 166 -0.23 -9.95 -19.58
C ASP A 166 -1.75 -9.75 -19.69
N ILE A 167 -2.18 -8.62 -20.27
CA ILE A 167 -3.59 -8.26 -20.43
C ILE A 167 -4.38 -9.28 -21.25
N ILE A 168 -3.76 -9.92 -22.26
CA ILE A 168 -4.45 -10.89 -23.11
C ILE A 168 -4.77 -12.11 -22.26
N LYS A 169 -3.79 -12.58 -21.48
CA LYS A 169 -3.99 -13.72 -20.55
C LYS A 169 -4.99 -13.41 -19.46
N TRP A 170 -4.99 -12.18 -18.94
CA TRP A 170 -6.02 -11.74 -18.00
C TRP A 170 -7.43 -11.81 -18.63
N ILE A 171 -7.64 -11.27 -19.84
CA ILE A 171 -8.96 -11.31 -20.52
C ILE A 171 -9.41 -12.74 -20.80
N THR A 172 -8.50 -13.64 -21.17
CA THR A 172 -8.84 -15.03 -21.49
C THR A 172 -9.02 -15.92 -20.26
N SER A 173 -8.63 -15.44 -19.07
CA SER A 173 -8.62 -16.20 -17.82
C SER A 173 -9.15 -15.35 -16.66
N LEU A 174 -10.33 -14.76 -16.83
CA LEU A 174 -10.97 -13.93 -15.81
C LEU A 174 -11.32 -14.70 -14.52
N ASP A 175 -11.28 -16.03 -14.55
CA ASP A 175 -11.41 -16.91 -13.39
C ASP A 175 -10.13 -17.01 -12.55
N GLY A 176 -9.05 -16.30 -12.93
CA GLY A 176 -7.80 -16.19 -12.21
C GLY A 176 -6.73 -17.19 -12.63
N THR A 177 -5.54 -17.05 -12.05
CA THR A 177 -4.38 -17.92 -12.25
C THR A 177 -4.29 -19.03 -11.19
N ASP A 178 -3.63 -20.14 -11.55
CA ASP A 178 -3.68 -21.37 -10.76
C ASP A 178 -2.61 -21.43 -9.66
N GLY A 179 -2.96 -20.93 -8.48
CA GLY A 179 -2.19 -21.18 -7.27
C GLY A 179 -1.00 -20.25 -7.03
N TYR A 180 -0.06 -20.74 -6.23
CA TYR A 180 1.13 -20.01 -5.79
C TYR A 180 2.30 -20.96 -5.57
N VAL A 181 3.51 -20.42 -5.48
CA VAL A 181 4.73 -21.17 -5.19
C VAL A 181 5.23 -20.84 -3.79
N MET A 182 5.66 -21.88 -3.07
CA MET A 182 6.34 -21.77 -1.79
C MET A 182 7.77 -22.32 -1.93
N VAL A 183 8.75 -21.60 -1.38
CA VAL A 183 10.15 -22.03 -1.30
C VAL A 183 10.58 -21.92 0.15
N SER A 184 11.08 -23.01 0.74
CA SER A 184 11.60 -22.96 2.12
C SER A 184 12.80 -22.03 2.20
N ALA A 185 12.82 -21.15 3.21
CA ALA A 185 13.96 -20.28 3.46
C ALA A 185 15.19 -21.05 3.96
N SER A 186 15.02 -22.23 4.56
CA SER A 186 16.10 -23.04 5.14
C SER A 186 16.47 -24.28 4.30
N ASN A 187 15.60 -24.73 3.38
CA ASN A 187 15.86 -25.87 2.52
C ASN A 187 15.65 -25.55 1.02
N PRO A 188 16.73 -25.33 0.24
CA PRO A 188 16.65 -25.02 -1.18
C PRO A 188 16.00 -26.11 -2.07
N GLN A 189 15.80 -27.32 -1.54
CA GLN A 189 15.13 -28.41 -2.27
C GLN A 189 13.62 -28.47 -2.02
N ASP A 190 13.12 -27.76 -1.00
CA ASP A 190 11.70 -27.71 -0.68
C ASP A 190 11.03 -26.56 -1.46
N VAL A 191 10.61 -26.89 -2.68
CA VAL A 191 9.91 -25.99 -3.59
C VAL A 191 8.57 -26.61 -3.96
N ARG A 192 7.49 -25.95 -3.55
CA ARG A 192 6.12 -26.45 -3.69
C ARG A 192 5.33 -25.54 -4.62
N LEU A 193 4.59 -26.14 -5.53
CA LEU A 193 3.57 -25.47 -6.33
C LEU A 193 2.21 -25.89 -5.76
N VAL A 194 1.48 -24.96 -5.16
CA VAL A 194 0.20 -25.21 -4.49
C VAL A 194 -0.92 -24.73 -5.39
N GLN A 195 -1.67 -25.66 -5.97
CA GLN A 195 -2.80 -25.38 -6.88
C GLN A 195 -4.14 -25.82 -6.32
N GLU A 196 -4.15 -26.63 -5.26
CA GLU A 196 -5.36 -27.11 -4.61
C GLU A 196 -5.20 -27.10 -3.09
N ILE A 197 -6.26 -26.67 -2.40
CA ILE A 197 -6.39 -26.71 -0.93
C ILE A 197 -7.73 -27.39 -0.64
N ASP A 198 -7.74 -28.40 0.22
CA ASP A 198 -8.95 -29.18 0.53
C ASP A 198 -9.70 -29.69 -0.72
N LYS A 199 -8.95 -30.10 -1.75
CA LYS A 199 -9.48 -30.55 -3.06
C LYS A 199 -10.25 -29.47 -3.84
N LYS A 200 -10.06 -28.19 -3.51
CA LYS A 200 -10.59 -27.05 -4.25
C LYS A 200 -9.44 -26.34 -4.95
N PRO A 201 -9.60 -25.96 -6.22
CA PRO A 201 -8.58 -25.22 -6.95
C PRO A 201 -8.35 -23.85 -6.30
N VAL A 202 -7.08 -23.47 -6.16
CA VAL A 202 -6.65 -22.16 -5.71
C VAL A 202 -6.56 -21.24 -6.91
N LYS A 203 -7.38 -20.20 -6.94
CA LYS A 203 -7.41 -19.22 -8.03
C LYS A 203 -6.99 -17.85 -7.53
N ILE A 204 -6.01 -17.23 -8.16
CA ILE A 204 -5.62 -15.84 -7.88
C ILE A 204 -6.39 -14.94 -8.85
N VAL A 205 -7.50 -14.38 -8.39
CA VAL A 205 -8.45 -13.58 -9.19
C VAL A 205 -8.20 -12.09 -8.98
N TYR A 206 -8.06 -11.69 -7.72
CA TYR A 206 -7.72 -10.32 -7.34
C TYR A 206 -6.22 -10.25 -7.15
N GLN A 207 -5.56 -9.28 -7.78
CA GLN A 207 -4.12 -9.11 -7.69
C GLN A 207 -3.71 -7.65 -7.99
N PRO A 208 -2.55 -7.18 -7.52
CA PRO A 208 -1.97 -5.94 -7.98
C PRO A 208 -1.84 -5.93 -9.51
N GLU A 209 -2.08 -4.76 -10.11
CA GLU A 209 -1.95 -4.54 -11.57
C GLU A 209 -2.87 -5.39 -12.46
N ALA A 210 -3.84 -6.13 -11.89
CA ALA A 210 -4.97 -6.62 -12.66
C ALA A 210 -5.83 -5.46 -13.17
N TYR A 211 -6.85 -5.77 -13.96
CA TYR A 211 -7.63 -4.76 -14.66
C TYR A 211 -9.04 -4.62 -14.07
N PHE A 212 -9.57 -3.40 -14.19
CA PHE A 212 -10.92 -3.05 -13.73
C PHE A 212 -11.19 -3.49 -12.29
N LEU A 213 -12.20 -4.33 -12.06
CA LEU A 213 -12.67 -4.72 -10.73
C LEU A 213 -11.80 -5.81 -10.07
N GLN A 214 -10.89 -6.43 -10.82
CA GLN A 214 -9.95 -7.43 -10.30
C GLN A 214 -8.62 -6.81 -9.85
N ASP A 215 -8.36 -5.56 -10.26
CA ASP A 215 -7.29 -4.76 -9.66
C ASP A 215 -7.49 -4.65 -8.15
N LEU A 216 -6.52 -5.13 -7.40
CA LEU A 216 -6.60 -5.23 -5.95
C LEU A 216 -6.88 -3.88 -5.29
N HIS A 217 -6.13 -2.83 -5.65
CA HIS A 217 -6.29 -1.51 -5.05
C HIS A 217 -7.68 -0.94 -5.33
N ARG A 218 -8.18 -1.05 -6.56
CA ARG A 218 -9.54 -0.60 -6.90
C ARG A 218 -10.61 -1.42 -6.19
N HIS A 219 -10.46 -2.74 -6.12
CA HIS A 219 -11.40 -3.60 -5.40
C HIS A 219 -11.52 -3.17 -3.93
N MET A 220 -10.38 -2.99 -3.26
CA MET A 220 -10.31 -2.49 -1.88
C MET A 220 -10.98 -1.11 -1.71
N TYR A 221 -10.71 -0.20 -2.64
CA TYR A 221 -11.31 1.13 -2.66
C TYR A 221 -12.84 1.06 -2.79
N LEU A 222 -13.36 0.24 -3.71
CA LEU A 222 -14.80 0.05 -3.93
C LEU A 222 -15.48 -0.72 -2.78
N LYS A 223 -14.73 -1.51 -2.01
CA LYS A 223 -15.16 -2.11 -0.73
C LYS A 223 -15.13 -1.13 0.43
N GLY A 224 -14.93 0.16 0.16
CA GLY A 224 -15.08 1.25 1.12
C GLY A 224 -13.79 1.66 1.80
N ILE A 225 -12.63 1.12 1.41
CA ILE A 225 -11.30 1.58 1.90
C ILE A 225 -10.92 2.84 1.13
N VAL A 226 -11.72 3.90 1.28
CA VAL A 226 -11.49 5.18 0.61
C VAL A 226 -10.84 6.20 1.54
N ASN A 227 -10.86 5.95 2.85
CA ASN A 227 -10.51 6.90 3.91
C ASN A 227 -9.18 6.57 4.61
N ALA A 228 -8.36 5.69 4.06
CA ALA A 228 -7.04 5.36 4.60
C ALA A 228 -6.04 5.25 3.44
N GLY A 229 -4.78 5.57 3.71
CA GLY A 229 -3.71 5.25 2.76
C GLY A 229 -3.54 3.73 2.69
N MET A 230 -3.30 3.22 1.48
CA MET A 230 -2.93 1.83 1.24
C MET A 230 -1.50 1.79 0.75
N THR A 231 -0.71 0.89 1.29
CA THR A 231 0.67 0.65 0.87
C THR A 231 1.03 -0.80 1.14
N ASP A 232 2.15 -1.23 0.57
CA ASP A 232 2.80 -2.47 0.96
C ASP A 232 1.90 -3.70 0.77
N PHE A 233 1.46 -3.89 -0.47
CA PHE A 233 0.60 -4.99 -0.88
C PHE A 233 1.43 -6.27 -0.96
N THR A 234 1.28 -7.14 0.02
CA THR A 234 2.01 -8.41 0.13
C THR A 234 1.09 -9.59 -0.09
N PHE A 235 1.61 -10.66 -0.67
CA PHE A 235 0.89 -11.92 -0.79
C PHE A 235 1.27 -12.83 0.37
N GLU A 236 0.30 -13.13 1.21
CA GLU A 236 0.46 -14.00 2.38
C GLU A 236 -0.52 -15.17 2.32
N ILE A 237 -0.24 -16.23 3.06
CA ILE A 237 -1.14 -17.37 3.20
C ILE A 237 -1.49 -17.56 4.67
N ASP A 238 -2.73 -17.93 4.95
CA ASP A 238 -3.09 -18.32 6.31
C ASP A 238 -2.54 -19.71 6.66
N ASP A 239 -2.73 -20.15 7.90
CA ASP A 239 -2.24 -21.44 8.40
C ASP A 239 -2.82 -22.65 7.63
N ASP A 240 -3.99 -22.48 7.00
CA ASP A 240 -4.66 -23.47 6.14
C ASP A 240 -4.19 -23.39 4.67
N GLY A 241 -3.30 -22.44 4.35
CA GLY A 241 -2.74 -22.19 3.03
C GLY A 241 -3.59 -21.30 2.12
N ASN A 242 -4.71 -20.76 2.59
CA ASN A 242 -5.58 -19.92 1.77
C ASN A 242 -4.87 -18.60 1.41
N PRO A 243 -4.94 -18.16 0.14
CA PRO A 243 -4.20 -17.00 -0.30
C PRO A 243 -4.89 -15.68 0.02
N TYR A 244 -4.13 -14.74 0.59
CA TYR A 244 -4.56 -13.38 0.89
C TYR A 244 -3.59 -12.35 0.34
N TRP A 245 -4.13 -11.23 -0.11
CA TRP A 245 -3.37 -9.99 -0.18
C TRP A 245 -3.51 -9.25 1.14
N VAL A 246 -2.39 -8.98 1.79
CA VAL A 246 -2.31 -8.17 3.01
C VAL A 246 -1.77 -6.81 2.63
N THR A 247 -2.52 -5.76 2.97
CA THR A 247 -2.17 -4.38 2.65
C THR A 247 -2.15 -3.56 3.93
N THR A 248 -1.05 -2.86 4.18
CA THR A 248 -0.97 -1.91 5.29
C THR A 248 -1.92 -0.74 5.04
N LEU A 249 -2.74 -0.43 6.05
CA LEU A 249 -3.51 0.80 6.12
C LEU A 249 -2.76 1.84 6.96
N TYR A 250 -2.67 3.07 6.48
CA TYR A 250 -1.92 4.12 7.18
C TYR A 250 -2.59 5.50 7.17
N GLU A 251 -2.10 6.33 8.10
CA GLU A 251 -2.40 7.75 8.16
C GLU A 251 -1.17 8.64 8.33
N HIS A 252 -1.36 9.95 8.18
CA HIS A 252 -0.33 10.95 8.47
C HIS A 252 -0.49 11.45 9.90
N LYS A 253 0.58 11.37 10.69
CA LYS A 253 0.62 11.86 12.07
C LYS A 253 1.25 13.25 12.19
N VAL A 254 1.93 13.73 11.14
CA VAL A 254 2.58 15.05 11.10
C VAL A 254 2.03 15.85 9.92
N GLY A 255 0.89 16.52 10.15
CA GLY A 255 0.21 17.29 9.11
C GLY A 255 -0.23 16.39 7.94
N TYR A 256 0.42 16.57 6.79
CA TYR A 256 0.23 15.78 5.56
C TYR A 256 1.37 14.76 5.32
N SER A 257 2.16 14.44 6.35
CA SER A 257 3.32 13.54 6.31
C SER A 257 3.45 12.75 7.63
N GLY A 258 4.56 12.04 7.83
CA GLY A 258 4.75 11.14 8.96
C GLY A 258 3.77 9.97 8.87
N ALA A 259 3.89 9.19 7.79
CA ALA A 259 3.06 8.01 7.56
C ALA A 259 3.22 7.02 8.72
N ASN A 260 2.08 6.54 9.23
CA ASN A 260 2.02 5.67 10.37
C ASN A 260 0.94 4.62 10.15
N ALA A 261 1.31 3.35 10.28
CA ALA A 261 0.37 2.23 10.16
C ALA A 261 -0.74 2.34 11.22
N ILE A 262 -1.97 2.01 10.84
CA ILE A 262 -3.14 1.93 11.74
C ILE A 262 -3.75 0.53 11.78
N GLY A 263 -3.24 -0.38 10.96
CA GLY A 263 -3.70 -1.75 10.83
C GLY A 263 -3.51 -2.25 9.41
N VAL A 264 -4.23 -3.31 9.05
CA VAL A 264 -4.16 -3.96 7.74
C VAL A 264 -5.54 -4.21 7.17
N ALA A 265 -5.60 -4.33 5.86
CA ALA A 265 -6.74 -4.92 5.18
C ALA A 265 -6.30 -6.17 4.42
N THR A 266 -7.08 -7.23 4.54
CA THR A 266 -6.86 -8.49 3.84
C THR A 266 -7.89 -8.66 2.74
N VAL A 267 -7.48 -9.10 1.56
CA VAL A 267 -8.36 -9.54 0.48
C VAL A 267 -8.06 -10.99 0.17
N ASN A 268 -9.02 -11.89 0.35
CA ASN A 268 -8.86 -13.28 -0.11
C ASN A 268 -8.68 -13.26 -1.64
N ALA A 269 -7.56 -13.77 -2.14
CA ALA A 269 -7.16 -13.60 -3.54
C ALA A 269 -8.12 -14.29 -4.52
N SER A 270 -8.84 -15.33 -4.07
CA SER A 270 -9.82 -16.06 -4.88
C SER A 270 -11.23 -15.44 -4.84
N THR A 271 -11.71 -15.09 -3.66
CA THR A 271 -13.12 -14.68 -3.46
C THR A 271 -13.32 -13.17 -3.42
N GLY A 272 -12.26 -12.41 -3.18
CA GLY A 272 -12.34 -10.96 -2.98
C GLY A 272 -12.95 -10.55 -1.64
N GLU A 273 -13.18 -11.49 -0.71
CA GLU A 273 -13.62 -11.15 0.65
C GLU A 273 -12.60 -10.20 1.28
N THR A 274 -13.07 -9.03 1.72
CA THR A 274 -12.22 -7.97 2.26
C THR A 274 -12.51 -7.78 3.75
N LYS A 275 -11.47 -7.82 4.58
CA LYS A 275 -11.55 -7.55 6.03
C LYS A 275 -10.53 -6.50 6.42
N ARG A 276 -10.82 -5.77 7.50
CA ARG A 276 -9.87 -4.83 8.11
C ARG A 276 -9.60 -5.26 9.53
N TYR A 277 -8.37 -5.10 9.95
CA TYR A 277 -7.92 -5.35 11.31
C TYR A 277 -7.16 -4.15 11.83
N SER A 278 -7.33 -3.84 13.11
CA SER A 278 -6.39 -2.95 13.80
C SER A 278 -5.06 -3.69 14.01
N ILE A 279 -4.00 -2.96 14.37
CA ILE A 279 -2.70 -3.57 14.70
C ILE A 279 -2.85 -4.65 15.79
N ASN A 280 -3.74 -4.44 16.77
CA ASN A 280 -3.89 -5.36 17.90
C ASN A 280 -4.81 -6.56 17.62
N ASP A 281 -5.67 -6.44 16.61
CA ASP A 281 -6.70 -7.43 16.29
C ASP A 281 -6.34 -8.26 15.03
N ALA A 282 -5.19 -7.99 14.43
CA ALA A 282 -4.71 -8.73 13.26
C ALA A 282 -4.46 -10.21 13.64
N PRO A 283 -4.97 -11.16 12.84
CA PRO A 283 -4.65 -12.57 12.99
C PRO A 283 -3.13 -12.83 12.98
N LYS A 284 -2.70 -13.86 13.72
CA LYS A 284 -1.27 -14.18 13.87
C LYS A 284 -0.57 -14.66 12.61
N TRP A 285 -1.31 -15.17 11.63
CA TRP A 285 -0.75 -15.55 10.32
C TRP A 285 -0.40 -14.32 9.48
N ILE A 286 -0.88 -13.12 9.85
CA ILE A 286 -0.48 -11.89 9.19
C ILE A 286 0.87 -11.46 9.76
N ASP A 287 1.91 -11.63 8.97
CA ASP A 287 3.26 -11.25 9.38
C ASP A 287 3.50 -9.75 9.13
N ARG A 288 3.13 -9.25 7.95
CA ARG A 288 3.47 -7.88 7.54
C ARG A 288 2.37 -6.86 7.82
N ILE A 289 2.32 -6.40 9.06
CA ILE A 289 1.40 -5.31 9.49
C ILE A 289 1.99 -3.92 9.25
N GLN A 290 3.29 -3.76 9.47
CA GLN A 290 3.99 -2.49 9.29
C GLN A 290 5.01 -2.62 8.15
N PRO A 291 4.98 -1.71 7.17
CA PRO A 291 5.96 -1.68 6.10
C PRO A 291 7.34 -1.42 6.69
N GLU A 292 8.33 -2.13 6.18
CA GLU A 292 9.72 -1.95 6.60
C GLU A 292 10.18 -0.51 6.42
N SER A 293 9.81 0.13 5.30
CA SER A 293 10.14 1.53 5.05
C SER A 293 9.61 2.47 6.15
N PHE A 294 8.41 2.23 6.67
CA PHE A 294 7.88 3.05 7.75
C PHE A 294 8.68 2.88 9.03
N VAL A 295 9.03 1.63 9.39
CA VAL A 295 9.82 1.35 10.58
C VAL A 295 11.21 1.98 10.47
N VAL A 296 11.87 1.82 9.32
CA VAL A 296 13.20 2.39 9.05
C VAL A 296 13.16 3.92 9.09
N ASP A 297 12.18 4.54 8.42
CA ASP A 297 12.02 6.00 8.41
C ASP A 297 11.79 6.53 9.83
N GLN A 298 10.96 5.85 10.63
CA GLN A 298 10.69 6.26 12.02
C GLN A 298 11.91 6.08 12.94
N ILE A 299 12.72 5.04 12.76
CA ILE A 299 13.99 4.86 13.49
C ILE A 299 14.97 5.97 13.11
N ASN A 300 15.09 6.26 11.81
CA ASN A 300 15.95 7.31 11.32
C ASN A 300 15.51 8.68 11.84
N ASP A 301 14.22 9.01 11.78
CA ASP A 301 13.67 10.24 12.35
C ASP A 301 13.94 10.35 13.86
N TRP A 302 13.83 9.24 14.60
CA TRP A 302 14.09 9.20 16.03
C TRP A 302 15.54 9.56 16.37
N GLY A 303 16.49 9.02 15.61
CA GLY A 303 17.92 9.24 15.77
C GLY A 303 18.44 10.55 15.17
N LEU A 304 17.87 10.99 14.05
CA LEU A 304 18.25 12.21 13.36
C LEU A 304 17.84 13.46 14.13
N TYR A 305 16.61 13.47 14.66
CA TYR A 305 16.04 14.65 15.32
C TYR A 305 16.24 14.68 16.84
N VAL A 306 17.25 13.98 17.38
CA VAL A 306 17.57 13.91 18.82
C VAL A 306 17.63 15.30 19.47
N LYS A 307 18.23 16.29 18.80
CA LYS A 307 18.26 17.70 19.25
C LYS A 307 17.57 18.66 18.26
N GLY A 308 16.61 18.14 17.50
CA GLY A 308 15.85 18.90 16.51
C GLY A 308 16.57 19.10 15.17
N PHE A 309 15.88 19.76 14.23
CA PHE A 309 16.29 19.86 12.83
C PHE A 309 17.63 20.58 12.60
N LEU A 310 17.90 21.70 13.29
CA LEU A 310 19.17 22.42 13.07
C LEU A 310 20.38 21.58 13.50
N ASN A 311 20.24 20.80 14.57
CA ASN A 311 21.28 19.86 14.97
C ASN A 311 21.53 18.81 13.90
N SER A 312 20.46 18.24 13.31
CA SER A 312 20.58 17.17 12.32
C SER A 312 21.25 17.60 11.01
N VAL A 313 21.41 18.90 10.76
CA VAL A 313 22.00 19.42 9.52
C VAL A 313 23.36 20.11 9.75
N ILE A 314 23.57 20.72 10.92
CA ILE A 314 24.74 21.58 11.16
C ILE A 314 25.75 20.91 12.09
N SER A 315 25.30 20.45 13.25
CA SER A 315 26.19 20.03 14.34
C SER A 315 26.29 18.51 14.46
N GLU A 316 25.27 17.78 14.00
CA GLU A 316 25.13 16.32 14.02
C GLU A 316 25.42 15.69 15.39
N GLU A 317 25.21 16.45 16.47
CA GLU A 317 25.61 16.03 17.80
C GLU A 317 24.63 14.95 18.32
N GLY A 318 25.13 13.73 18.51
CA GLY A 318 24.35 12.60 19.01
C GLY A 318 23.34 12.05 18.00
N VAL A 319 23.49 12.35 16.71
CA VAL A 319 22.68 11.78 15.63
C VAL A 319 22.95 10.29 15.51
N LEU A 320 21.88 9.51 15.36
CA LEU A 320 21.92 8.07 15.12
C LEU A 320 21.17 7.75 13.82
N VAL A 321 21.69 6.80 13.05
CA VAL A 321 21.07 6.31 11.80
C VAL A 321 20.97 4.80 11.90
N ALA A 322 19.89 4.22 11.38
CA ALA A 322 19.71 2.78 11.35
C ALA A 322 20.82 2.11 10.51
N THR A 323 21.29 0.93 10.95
CA THR A 323 22.19 0.10 10.15
C THR A 323 21.44 -0.48 8.95
N GLU A 324 22.05 -0.45 7.76
CA GLU A 324 21.49 -1.05 6.56
C GLU A 324 21.35 -2.59 6.69
N GLY A 325 20.40 -3.17 5.96
CA GLY A 325 20.20 -4.62 5.90
C GLY A 325 19.21 -5.19 6.91
N THR A 326 18.26 -4.39 7.39
CA THR A 326 17.10 -4.93 8.12
C THR A 326 16.26 -5.74 7.13
N SER A 327 15.80 -6.93 7.51
CA SER A 327 14.80 -7.70 6.78
C SER A 327 13.75 -8.04 7.80
N LEU A 328 12.56 -7.47 7.63
CA LEU A 328 11.41 -7.81 8.47
C LEU A 328 10.67 -8.98 7.83
N VAL A 329 10.34 -9.97 8.66
CA VAL A 329 9.25 -10.92 8.42
C VAL A 329 8.05 -10.31 9.10
#